data_AF-A0A7J2IVX4-F1
#
_entry.id   AF-A0A7J2IVX4-F1
#
_cell.length_a   1.000
_cell.length_b   1.000
_cell.length_c   1.000
_cell.angle_alpha   90.00
_cell.angle_beta   90.00
_cell.angle_gamma   90.00
#
_symmetry.space_group_name_H-M   'P 1'
#
loop_
_entity.id
_entity.type
_entity.pdbx_description
1 polymer ?
#
loop_
_entity_poly.entity_id
_entity_poly.type
_entity_poly.pdbx_seq_one_letter_code
_entity_poly.pdbx_strand_id
1 'polypeptide(L)'
;MSRRVLATEMAKAFDELYSIVSSHAETHAATRPRLSEGMRERMRTEEHVPERDIEEFLMVRFTQAFPRTAVMLSKKILKRAREAFNMWLDFVSSIEQMLNEAGLTWNTVLEAASTFLGGPEAIRELASRKPGKMADYNVAASLAATTAFFNIYSIPICLRMIFPYADPERASSYIQEARRAFALVALAHLKRMQDSGSWDEVMLRRLRFLNELMGA
;
A
#
# COMPACT_ATOMS: atom_id res chain seq x y z
N MET A 1 4.66 24.77 -3.21
CA MET A 1 3.41 24.02 -2.89
C MET A 1 3.54 23.47 -1.48
N SER A 2 2.49 23.50 -0.65
CA SER A 2 2.58 22.94 0.71
C SER A 2 2.56 21.40 0.67
N ARG A 3 3.23 20.74 1.63
CA ARG A 3 3.29 19.26 1.70
C ARG A 3 1.91 18.61 1.70
N ARG A 4 0.93 19.22 2.37
CA ARG A 4 -0.44 18.71 2.43
C ARG A 4 -1.14 18.76 1.07
N VAL A 5 -0.92 19.83 0.30
CA VAL A 5 -1.44 19.94 -1.07
C VAL A 5 -0.78 18.89 -1.95
N LEU A 6 0.55 18.76 -1.90
CA LEU A 6 1.30 17.72 -2.61
C LEU A 6 0.76 16.32 -2.31
N ALA A 7 0.64 15.97 -1.02
CA ALA A 7 0.14 14.66 -0.60
C ALA A 7 -1.28 14.38 -1.11
N THR A 8 -2.14 15.40 -1.14
CA THR A 8 -3.54 15.26 -1.60
C THR A 8 -3.61 15.09 -3.12
N GLU A 9 -2.87 15.89 -3.89
CA GLU A 9 -2.83 15.79 -5.35
C GLU A 9 -2.19 14.48 -5.80
N MET A 10 -1.10 14.09 -5.15
CA MET A 10 -0.44 12.80 -5.36
C MET A 10 -1.42 11.65 -5.09
N ALA A 11 -2.09 11.61 -3.94
CA ALA A 11 -3.05 10.56 -3.62
C ALA A 11 -4.15 10.44 -4.68
N LYS A 12 -4.71 11.57 -5.13
CA LYS A 12 -5.70 11.60 -6.22
C LYS A 12 -5.15 11.03 -7.52
N ALA A 13 -3.93 11.41 -7.91
CA ALA A 13 -3.31 10.91 -9.14
C ALA A 13 -3.12 9.38 -9.10
N PHE A 14 -2.69 8.84 -7.95
CA PHE A 14 -2.60 7.39 -7.75
C PHE A 14 -3.97 6.72 -7.75
N ASP A 15 -4.97 7.30 -7.08
CA ASP A 15 -6.33 6.75 -7.02
C ASP A 15 -6.98 6.70 -8.41
N GLU A 16 -6.77 7.72 -9.24
CA GLU A 16 -7.24 7.75 -10.63
C GLU A 16 -6.58 6.65 -11.47
N LEU A 17 -5.26 6.47 -11.37
CA LEU A 17 -4.52 5.43 -12.09
C LEU A 17 -4.93 4.02 -11.63
N TYR A 18 -5.06 3.83 -10.33
CA TYR A 18 -5.60 2.60 -9.75
C TYR A 18 -7.02 2.32 -10.26
N SER A 19 -7.89 3.33 -10.28
CA SER A 19 -9.27 3.21 -10.77
C SER A 19 -9.31 2.81 -12.24
N ILE A 20 -8.54 3.47 -13.11
CA ILE A 20 -8.46 3.17 -14.54
C ILE A 20 -8.13 1.70 -14.80
N VAL A 21 -7.18 1.13 -14.05
CA VAL A 21 -6.77 -0.27 -14.22
C VAL A 21 -7.76 -1.21 -13.55
N SER A 22 -8.16 -0.91 -12.32
CA SER A 22 -9.04 -1.79 -11.54
C SER A 22 -10.44 -1.91 -12.13
N SER A 23 -11.02 -0.85 -12.70
CA SER A 23 -12.37 -0.93 -13.30
C SER A 23 -12.35 -1.37 -14.76
N HIS A 24 -11.18 -1.65 -15.35
CA HIS A 24 -11.09 -2.00 -16.75
C HIS A 24 -11.70 -3.38 -17.03
N ALA A 25 -12.46 -3.52 -18.12
CA ALA A 25 -13.10 -4.78 -18.51
C ALA A 25 -12.10 -5.96 -18.60
N GLU A 26 -10.91 -5.69 -19.14
CA GLU A 26 -9.81 -6.68 -19.20
C GLU A 26 -9.37 -7.17 -17.82
N THR A 27 -9.34 -6.29 -16.82
CA THR A 27 -9.02 -6.71 -15.44
C THR A 27 -10.08 -7.69 -14.95
N HIS A 28 -11.36 -7.42 -15.19
CA HIS A 28 -12.43 -8.34 -14.82
C HIS A 28 -12.34 -9.68 -15.57
N ALA A 29 -12.12 -9.63 -16.89
CA ALA A 29 -11.99 -10.79 -17.75
C ALA A 29 -10.76 -11.66 -17.39
N ALA A 30 -9.65 -11.03 -17.00
CA ALA A 30 -8.46 -11.74 -16.58
C ALA A 30 -8.59 -12.34 -15.18
N THR A 31 -9.37 -11.73 -14.28
CA THR A 31 -9.49 -12.17 -12.88
C THR A 31 -10.27 -13.47 -12.74
N ARG A 32 -11.52 -13.51 -13.24
CA ARG A 32 -12.46 -14.61 -12.97
C ARG A 32 -11.94 -16.01 -13.33
N PRO A 33 -11.29 -16.23 -14.50
CA PRO A 33 -10.84 -17.57 -14.89
C PRO A 33 -9.73 -18.16 -14.00
N ARG A 34 -9.06 -17.33 -13.20
CA ARG A 34 -7.89 -17.69 -12.39
C ARG A 34 -8.21 -17.91 -10.92
N LEU A 35 -9.46 -17.70 -10.53
CA LEU A 35 -9.95 -18.01 -9.19
C LEU A 35 -10.21 -19.51 -9.07
N SER A 36 -10.11 -20.04 -7.86
CA SER A 36 -10.48 -21.42 -7.53
C SER A 36 -11.92 -21.74 -7.94
N GLU A 37 -12.20 -23.01 -8.24
CA GLU A 37 -13.52 -23.44 -8.69
C GLU A 37 -14.63 -23.07 -7.69
N GLY A 38 -14.43 -23.37 -6.41
CA GLY A 38 -15.38 -23.01 -5.36
C GLY A 38 -15.59 -21.50 -5.24
N MET A 39 -14.55 -20.69 -5.46
CA MET A 39 -14.69 -19.22 -5.45
C MET A 39 -15.44 -18.70 -6.69
N ARG A 40 -15.17 -19.25 -7.87
CA ARG A 40 -15.90 -18.90 -9.09
C ARG A 40 -17.39 -19.19 -8.97
N GLU A 41 -17.74 -20.28 -8.28
CA GLU A 41 -19.12 -20.66 -7.99
C GLU A 41 -19.78 -19.67 -7.02
N ARG A 42 -19.14 -19.35 -5.89
CA ARG A 42 -19.64 -18.36 -4.92
C ARG A 42 -19.80 -16.96 -5.52
N MET A 43 -18.84 -16.50 -6.30
CA MET A 43 -18.94 -15.20 -7.00
C MET A 43 -20.02 -15.15 -8.08
N ARG A 44 -20.60 -16.30 -8.47
CA ARG A 44 -21.75 -16.34 -9.37
C ARG A 44 -23.06 -16.14 -8.61
N THR A 45 -23.11 -16.57 -7.35
CA THR A 45 -24.31 -16.56 -6.51
C THR A 45 -24.38 -15.37 -5.57
N GLU A 46 -23.23 -14.79 -5.21
CA GLU A 46 -23.12 -13.70 -4.25
C GLU A 46 -22.82 -12.36 -4.97
N GLU A 47 -23.51 -11.28 -4.58
CA GLU A 47 -23.30 -9.94 -5.16
C GLU A 47 -21.93 -9.32 -4.79
N HIS A 48 -21.32 -9.79 -3.69
CA HIS A 48 -20.07 -9.28 -3.16
C HIS A 48 -19.09 -10.44 -2.91
N VAL A 49 -17.78 -10.14 -2.95
CA VAL A 49 -16.75 -11.15 -2.61
C VAL A 49 -16.79 -11.39 -1.10
N PRO A 50 -16.98 -12.64 -0.64
CA PRO A 50 -16.94 -12.98 0.78
C PRO A 50 -15.61 -12.58 1.40
N GLU A 51 -15.63 -12.12 2.65
CA GLU A 51 -14.40 -11.67 3.32
C GLU A 51 -13.29 -12.73 3.34
N ARG A 52 -13.68 -14.01 3.53
CA ARG A 52 -12.78 -15.17 3.48
C ARG A 52 -12.07 -15.35 2.13
N ASP A 53 -12.67 -14.87 1.04
CA ASP A 53 -12.20 -15.03 -0.33
C ASP A 53 -11.53 -13.75 -0.87
N ILE A 54 -11.55 -12.64 -0.12
CA ILE A 54 -10.99 -11.35 -0.55
C ILE A 54 -9.50 -11.45 -0.86
N GLU A 55 -8.73 -12.19 -0.07
CA GLU A 55 -7.27 -12.31 -0.28
C GLU A 55 -6.95 -13.06 -1.58
N GLU A 56 -7.62 -14.18 -1.84
CA GLU A 56 -7.48 -14.91 -3.11
C GLU A 56 -7.86 -14.01 -4.29
N PHE A 57 -8.98 -13.28 -4.15
CA PHE A 57 -9.43 -12.34 -5.16
C PHE A 57 -8.36 -11.29 -5.46
N LEU A 58 -7.89 -10.59 -4.43
CA LEU A 58 -6.91 -9.52 -4.54
C LEU A 58 -5.57 -10.05 -5.06
N MET A 59 -5.16 -11.24 -4.62
CA MET A 59 -3.94 -11.90 -5.08
C MET A 59 -3.97 -12.09 -6.59
N VAL A 60 -5.04 -12.71 -7.12
CA VAL A 60 -5.21 -12.92 -8.56
C VAL A 60 -5.28 -11.59 -9.31
N ARG A 61 -6.01 -10.60 -8.78
CA ARG A 61 -6.12 -9.28 -9.41
C ARG A 61 -4.76 -8.58 -9.51
N PHE A 62 -4.05 -8.49 -8.41
CA PHE A 62 -2.81 -7.73 -8.32
C PHE A 62 -1.65 -8.40 -9.05
N THR A 63 -1.56 -9.73 -8.99
CA THR A 63 -0.41 -10.44 -9.58
C THR A 63 -0.63 -10.87 -11.03
N GLN A 64 -1.88 -10.98 -11.50
CA GLN A 64 -2.16 -11.50 -12.84
C GLN A 64 -2.95 -10.53 -13.71
N ALA A 65 -4.05 -9.95 -13.18
CA ALA A 65 -4.93 -9.11 -13.99
C ALA A 65 -4.37 -7.69 -14.20
N PHE A 66 -3.87 -7.05 -13.13
CA PHE A 66 -3.37 -5.68 -13.15
C PHE A 66 -2.16 -5.51 -14.07
N PRO A 67 -1.11 -6.37 -13.98
CA PRO A 67 0.02 -6.32 -14.91
C PRO A 67 -0.39 -6.36 -16.37
N ARG A 68 -1.28 -7.30 -16.73
CA ARG A 68 -1.78 -7.46 -18.10
C ARG A 68 -2.51 -6.22 -18.59
N THR A 69 -3.41 -5.68 -17.78
CA THR A 69 -4.16 -4.47 -18.11
C THR A 69 -3.23 -3.25 -18.19
N ALA A 70 -2.22 -3.15 -17.33
CA ALA A 70 -1.24 -2.07 -17.34
C ALA A 70 -0.40 -2.05 -18.61
N VAL A 71 0.06 -3.23 -19.10
CA VAL A 71 0.75 -3.33 -20.40
C VAL A 71 -0.15 -2.82 -21.53
N MET A 72 -1.40 -3.27 -21.57
CA MET A 72 -2.37 -2.88 -22.60
C MET A 72 -2.67 -1.38 -22.58
N LEU A 73 -2.77 -0.79 -21.39
CA LEU A 73 -3.05 0.64 -21.20
C LEU A 73 -1.79 1.51 -21.15
N SER A 74 -0.60 0.95 -21.33
CA SER A 74 0.70 1.64 -21.16
C SER A 74 0.73 3.00 -21.84
N LYS A 75 0.41 3.07 -23.14
CA LYS A 75 0.36 4.33 -23.91
C LYS A 75 -0.57 5.38 -23.32
N LYS A 76 -1.67 4.97 -22.66
CA LYS A 76 -2.67 5.86 -22.07
C LYS A 76 -2.24 6.36 -20.69
N ILE A 77 -1.58 5.53 -19.89
CA ILE A 77 -1.29 5.83 -18.47
C ILE A 77 0.15 6.25 -18.22
N LEU A 78 1.09 5.98 -19.13
CA LEU A 78 2.53 6.18 -18.93
C LEU A 78 2.89 7.60 -18.46
N LYS A 79 2.41 8.64 -19.15
CA LYS A 79 2.71 10.03 -18.79
C LYS A 79 2.23 10.35 -17.36
N ARG A 80 0.99 9.99 -17.05
CA ARG A 80 0.38 10.21 -15.73
C ARG A 80 1.07 9.40 -14.63
N ALA A 81 1.49 8.17 -14.93
CA ALA A 81 2.24 7.33 -14.00
C ALA A 81 3.61 7.95 -13.66
N ARG A 82 4.32 8.48 -14.66
CA ARG A 82 5.59 9.19 -14.46
C ARG A 82 5.39 10.47 -13.63
N GLU A 83 4.34 11.23 -13.89
CA GLU A 83 3.99 12.44 -13.11
C GLU A 83 3.64 12.09 -11.66
N ALA A 84 2.76 11.12 -11.43
CA ALA A 84 2.39 10.65 -10.09
C ALA A 84 3.61 10.13 -9.32
N PHE A 85 4.50 9.41 -9.99
CA PHE A 85 5.73 8.93 -9.36
C PHE A 85 6.70 10.04 -8.98
N ASN A 86 6.83 11.09 -9.80
CA ASN A 86 7.67 12.23 -9.43
C ASN A 86 7.09 12.96 -8.21
N MET A 87 5.76 13.13 -8.14
CA MET A 87 5.10 13.66 -6.93
C MET A 87 5.36 12.77 -5.70
N TRP A 88 5.38 11.44 -5.88
CA TRP A 88 5.75 10.50 -4.82
C TRP A 88 7.19 10.71 -4.34
N LEU A 89 8.15 10.87 -5.24
CA LEU A 89 9.55 11.11 -4.87
C LEU A 89 9.73 12.43 -4.11
N ASP A 90 9.07 13.51 -4.56
CA ASP A 90 9.08 14.80 -3.86
C ASP A 90 8.48 14.66 -2.46
N PHE A 91 7.38 13.92 -2.34
CA PHE A 91 6.72 13.66 -1.07
C PHE A 91 7.61 12.83 -0.13
N VAL A 92 8.20 11.74 -0.62
CA VAL A 92 9.12 10.87 0.14
C VAL A 92 10.34 11.63 0.62
N SER A 93 10.92 12.50 -0.21
CA SER A 93 12.04 13.35 0.19
C SER A 93 11.66 14.27 1.36
N SER A 94 10.43 14.81 1.36
CA SER A 94 9.94 15.62 2.48
C SER A 94 9.72 14.80 3.77
N ILE A 95 9.33 13.52 3.65
CA ILE A 95 9.24 12.61 4.81
C ILE A 95 10.64 12.27 5.33
N GLU A 96 11.59 12.00 4.44
CA GLU A 96 12.98 11.71 4.79
C GLU A 96 13.63 12.86 5.56
N GLN A 97 13.39 14.10 5.14
CA GLN A 97 13.84 15.27 5.90
C GLN A 97 13.29 15.28 7.34
N MET A 98 11.99 15.03 7.52
CA MET A 98 11.38 15.00 8.86
C MET A 98 11.91 13.84 9.72
N LEU A 99 12.15 12.68 9.11
CA LEU A 99 12.76 11.56 9.81
C LEU A 99 14.15 11.95 10.30
N ASN A 100 14.98 12.55 9.44
CA ASN A 100 16.33 12.99 9.79
C ASN A 100 16.33 14.07 10.90
N GLU A 101 15.40 15.03 10.83
CA GLU A 101 15.21 16.04 11.88
C GLU A 101 14.83 15.42 13.24
N ALA A 102 14.14 14.28 13.22
CA ALA A 102 13.82 13.49 14.40
C ALA A 102 14.91 12.46 14.79
N GLY A 103 16.04 12.42 14.08
CA GLY A 103 17.11 11.43 14.30
C GLY A 103 16.76 10.00 13.86
N LEU A 104 15.75 9.85 12.99
CA LEU A 104 15.23 8.58 12.50
C LEU A 104 15.59 8.37 11.02
N THR A 105 15.39 7.16 10.52
CA THR A 105 15.61 6.82 9.11
C THR A 105 14.41 6.06 8.54
N TRP A 106 14.41 5.84 7.23
CA TRP A 106 13.43 4.95 6.59
C TRP A 106 13.45 3.53 7.17
N ASN A 107 14.59 3.03 7.65
CA ASN A 107 14.63 1.73 8.32
C ASN A 107 13.78 1.73 9.59
N THR A 108 13.76 2.84 10.35
CA THR A 108 12.88 2.98 11.51
C THR A 108 11.41 2.83 11.10
N VAL A 109 10.98 3.47 10.00
CA VAL A 109 9.60 3.35 9.50
C VAL A 109 9.28 1.92 9.07
N LEU A 110 10.18 1.27 8.33
CA LEU A 110 10.00 -0.11 7.86
C LEU A 110 9.88 -1.09 9.03
N GLU A 111 10.75 -0.98 10.03
CA GLU A 111 10.71 -1.85 11.21
C GLU A 111 9.50 -1.55 12.11
N ALA A 112 9.12 -0.28 12.25
CA ALA A 112 7.91 0.13 12.98
C ALA A 112 6.66 -0.47 12.33
N ALA A 113 6.51 -0.34 11.01
CA ALA A 113 5.40 -0.94 10.26
C ALA A 113 5.34 -2.46 10.47
N SER A 114 6.49 -3.15 10.34
CA SER A 114 6.58 -4.60 10.59
C SER A 114 6.16 -4.99 12.01
N THR A 115 6.62 -4.24 13.02
CA THR A 115 6.24 -4.49 14.42
C THR A 115 4.75 -4.27 14.65
N PHE A 116 4.20 -3.17 14.13
CA PHE A 116 2.79 -2.83 14.32
C PHE A 116 1.86 -3.80 13.59
N LEU A 117 2.29 -4.35 12.45
CA LEU A 117 1.59 -5.45 11.78
C LEU A 117 1.52 -6.72 12.64
N GLY A 118 2.44 -6.89 13.59
CA GLY A 118 2.37 -7.94 14.61
C GLY A 118 1.18 -7.81 15.57
N GLY A 119 0.50 -6.66 15.59
CA GLY A 119 -0.66 -6.41 16.44
C GLY A 119 -0.32 -5.91 17.84
N PRO A 120 -1.31 -5.81 18.74
CA PRO A 120 -1.15 -5.21 20.07
C PRO A 120 -0.18 -5.99 20.96
N GLU A 121 -0.09 -7.31 20.82
CA GLU A 121 0.84 -8.16 21.56
C GLU A 121 2.29 -7.82 21.22
N ALA A 122 2.62 -7.70 19.93
CA ALA A 122 3.97 -7.37 19.47
C ALA A 122 4.42 -5.98 19.95
N ILE A 123 3.49 -5.01 19.94
CA ILE A 123 3.74 -3.66 20.46
C ILE A 123 4.00 -3.71 21.98
N ARG A 124 3.18 -4.44 22.74
CA ARG A 124 3.36 -4.60 24.20
C ARG A 124 4.69 -5.27 24.53
N GLU A 125 5.05 -6.32 23.80
CA GLU A 125 6.32 -7.02 23.95
C GLU A 125 7.50 -6.07 23.69
N LEU A 126 7.47 -5.31 22.59
CA LEU A 126 8.52 -4.34 22.29
C LEU A 126 8.62 -3.25 23.35
N ALA A 127 7.48 -2.68 23.78
CA ALA A 127 7.45 -1.65 24.81
C ALA A 127 8.08 -2.11 26.13
N SER A 128 7.89 -3.39 26.48
CA SER A 128 8.48 -3.98 27.69
C SER A 128 9.99 -4.23 27.57
N ARG A 129 10.47 -4.69 26.41
CA ARG A 129 11.86 -5.12 26.22
C ARG A 129 12.79 -4.00 25.76
N LYS A 130 12.27 -3.08 24.93
CA LYS A 130 13.05 -2.02 24.26
C LYS A 130 12.26 -0.72 24.22
N PRO A 131 12.02 -0.08 25.38
CA PRO A 131 11.18 1.14 25.46
C PRO A 131 11.71 2.30 24.61
N GLY A 132 13.03 2.47 24.49
CA GLY A 132 13.62 3.49 23.61
C GLY A 132 13.28 3.26 22.13
N LYS A 133 13.37 2.00 21.67
CA LYS A 133 13.00 1.65 20.28
C LYS A 133 11.51 1.85 20.02
N MET A 134 10.67 1.55 21.02
CA MET A 134 9.23 1.82 20.93
C MET A 134 8.94 3.33 20.84
N ALA A 135 9.70 4.17 21.55
CA ALA A 135 9.58 5.63 21.44
C ALA A 135 9.90 6.11 20.01
N ASP A 136 11.00 5.62 19.43
CA ASP A 136 11.37 5.93 18.03
C ASP A 136 10.29 5.49 17.04
N TYR A 137 9.73 4.29 17.23
CA TYR A 137 8.64 3.79 16.38
C TYR A 137 7.37 4.61 16.52
N ASN A 138 7.03 5.08 17.73
CA ASN A 138 5.89 5.97 17.93
C ASN A 138 6.07 7.33 17.25
N VAL A 139 7.30 7.87 17.24
CA VAL A 139 7.62 9.11 16.49
C VAL A 139 7.46 8.87 14.99
N ALA A 140 8.05 7.80 14.45
CA ALA A 140 7.89 7.41 13.05
C ALA A 140 6.40 7.22 12.67
N ALA A 141 5.62 6.57 13.55
CA ALA A 141 4.20 6.34 13.35
C ALA A 141 3.37 7.62 13.39
N SER A 142 3.75 8.58 14.23
CA SER A 142 3.09 9.89 14.30
C SER A 142 3.36 10.74 13.05
N LEU A 143 4.57 10.65 12.49
CA LEU A 143 4.88 11.25 11.18
C LEU A 143 4.05 10.60 10.06
N ALA A 144 3.97 9.26 10.07
CA ALA A 144 3.16 8.49 9.12
C ALA A 144 1.65 8.78 9.25
N ALA A 145 1.13 9.03 10.45
CA ALA A 145 -0.30 9.30 10.66
C ALA A 145 -0.85 10.46 9.81
N THR A 146 0.02 11.39 9.37
CA THR A 146 -0.34 12.45 8.43
C THR A 146 -0.81 11.95 7.06
N THR A 147 -0.55 10.68 6.73
CA THR A 147 -0.95 10.01 5.49
C THR A 147 -2.09 9.01 5.66
N ALA A 148 -2.77 9.00 6.81
CA ALA A 148 -3.83 8.02 7.09
C ALA A 148 -5.06 8.11 6.16
N PHE A 149 -5.16 9.15 5.33
CA PHE A 149 -6.19 9.29 4.31
C PHE A 149 -5.83 8.59 2.99
N PHE A 150 -4.61 8.08 2.84
CA PHE A 150 -4.22 7.30 1.67
C PHE A 150 -4.92 5.94 1.66
N ASN A 151 -5.43 5.57 0.49
CA ASN A 151 -5.99 4.26 0.24
C ASN A 151 -4.87 3.20 0.26
N ILE A 152 -5.05 2.18 1.11
CA ILE A 152 -4.10 1.06 1.29
C ILE A 152 -3.78 0.31 -0.01
N TYR A 153 -4.68 0.36 -0.99
CA TYR A 153 -4.51 -0.33 -2.27
C TYR A 153 -3.97 0.57 -3.38
N SER A 154 -3.91 1.88 -3.20
CA SER A 154 -3.67 2.78 -4.33
C SER A 154 -2.19 2.93 -4.64
N ILE A 155 -1.48 3.72 -3.84
CA ILE A 155 -0.06 4.03 -4.04
C ILE A 155 0.80 2.76 -4.08
N PRO A 156 0.71 1.83 -3.10
CA PRO A 156 1.60 0.68 -3.08
C PRO A 156 1.37 -0.28 -4.26
N ILE A 157 0.12 -0.56 -4.63
CA ILE A 157 -0.20 -1.45 -5.75
C ILE A 157 0.14 -0.80 -7.08
N CYS A 158 -0.07 0.52 -7.23
CA CYS A 158 0.36 1.22 -8.43
C CYS A 158 1.86 1.07 -8.64
N LEU A 159 2.66 1.33 -7.60
CA LEU A 159 4.12 1.22 -7.65
C LEU A 159 4.61 -0.22 -7.86
N ARG A 160 3.91 -1.21 -7.31
CA ARG A 160 4.34 -2.62 -7.37
C ARG A 160 3.83 -3.39 -8.59
N MET A 161 2.58 -3.18 -8.97
CA MET A 161 1.82 -4.08 -9.86
C MET A 161 1.25 -3.40 -11.11
N ILE A 162 1.34 -2.07 -11.21
CA ILE A 162 0.84 -1.32 -12.39
C ILE A 162 1.99 -0.63 -13.12
N PHE A 163 2.69 0.28 -12.46
CA PHE A 163 3.71 1.13 -13.09
C PHE A 163 4.86 0.32 -13.69
N PRO A 164 5.40 -0.74 -13.03
CA PRO A 164 6.45 -1.57 -13.64
C PRO A 164 6.07 -2.20 -14.98
N TYR A 165 4.78 -2.42 -15.22
CA TYR A 165 4.27 -3.04 -16.44
C TYR A 165 3.83 -2.01 -17.48
N ALA A 166 3.47 -0.80 -17.05
CA ALA A 166 3.18 0.32 -17.94
C ALA A 166 4.44 1.07 -18.41
N ASP A 167 5.50 1.05 -17.59
CA ASP A 167 6.79 1.70 -17.82
C ASP A 167 7.96 0.78 -17.37
N PRO A 168 8.27 -0.27 -18.16
CA PRO A 168 9.29 -1.27 -17.78
C PRO A 168 10.69 -0.69 -17.57
N GLU A 169 11.02 0.41 -18.24
CA GLU A 169 12.32 1.08 -18.15
C GLU A 169 12.64 1.57 -16.72
N ARG A 170 11.61 1.86 -15.92
CA ARG A 170 11.73 2.35 -14.53
C ARG A 170 11.20 1.36 -13.49
N ALA A 171 10.95 0.12 -13.89
CA ALA A 171 10.33 -0.90 -13.04
C ALA A 171 11.01 -1.06 -11.68
N SER A 172 12.35 -1.12 -11.65
CA SER A 172 13.12 -1.26 -10.41
C SER A 172 12.89 -0.10 -9.44
N SER A 173 12.87 1.14 -9.92
CA SER A 173 12.63 2.33 -9.11
C SER A 173 11.23 2.33 -8.49
N TYR A 174 10.21 1.95 -9.24
CA TYR A 174 8.85 1.85 -8.69
C TYR A 174 8.75 0.77 -7.61
N ILE A 175 9.34 -0.40 -7.86
CA ILE A 175 9.30 -1.53 -6.93
C ILE A 175 10.01 -1.20 -5.61
N GLN A 176 11.16 -0.53 -5.67
CA GLN A 176 11.89 -0.08 -4.48
C GLN A 176 11.03 0.84 -3.61
N GLU A 177 10.30 1.74 -4.25
CA GLU A 177 9.44 2.72 -3.58
C GLU A 177 8.11 2.13 -3.08
N ALA A 178 7.63 1.03 -3.68
CA ALA A 178 6.40 0.37 -3.24
C ALA A 178 6.45 -0.07 -1.77
N ARG A 179 7.62 -0.56 -1.30
CA ARG A 179 7.80 -0.97 0.09
C ARG A 179 7.75 0.23 1.06
N ARG A 180 8.34 1.36 0.68
CA ARG A 180 8.28 2.61 1.46
C ARG A 180 6.84 3.14 1.52
N ALA A 181 6.16 3.14 0.37
CA ALA A 181 4.76 3.53 0.29
C ALA A 181 3.87 2.67 1.18
N PHE A 182 4.00 1.35 1.09
CA PHE A 182 3.24 0.43 1.93
C PHE A 182 3.52 0.66 3.41
N ALA A 183 4.78 0.70 3.83
CA ALA A 183 5.13 0.87 5.24
C ALA A 183 4.56 2.18 5.81
N LEU A 184 4.65 3.28 5.06
CA LEU A 184 4.11 4.57 5.48
C LEU A 184 2.58 4.52 5.63
N VAL A 185 1.88 3.99 4.62
CA VAL A 185 0.41 3.88 4.63
C VAL A 185 -0.06 2.94 5.73
N ALA A 186 0.53 1.74 5.82
CA ALA A 186 0.19 0.75 6.83
C ALA A 186 0.43 1.29 8.24
N LEU A 187 1.59 1.89 8.50
CA LEU A 187 1.92 2.44 9.82
C LEU A 187 0.95 3.57 10.22
N ALA A 188 0.51 4.39 9.27
CA ALA A 188 -0.50 5.43 9.53
C ALA A 188 -1.84 4.83 10.01
N HIS A 189 -2.32 3.78 9.35
CA HIS A 189 -3.56 3.09 9.74
C HIS A 189 -3.42 2.33 11.06
N LEU A 190 -2.29 1.62 11.26
CA LEU A 190 -2.01 0.88 12.48
C LEU A 190 -1.84 1.81 13.70
N LYS A 191 -1.23 2.98 13.52
CA LYS A 191 -1.14 4.01 14.56
C LYS A 191 -2.52 4.48 15.01
N ARG A 192 -3.45 4.69 14.08
CA ARG A 192 -4.83 5.07 14.41
C ARG A 192 -5.56 3.98 15.21
N MET A 193 -5.34 2.70 14.88
CA MET A 193 -5.88 1.59 15.67
C MET A 193 -5.28 1.55 17.08
N GLN A 194 -3.96 1.73 17.19
CA GLN A 194 -3.29 1.81 18.48
C GLN A 194 -3.81 2.97 19.33
N ASP A 195 -3.92 4.18 18.76
CA ASP A 195 -4.36 5.39 19.47
C ASP A 195 -5.81 5.33 19.94
N SER A 196 -6.67 4.67 19.16
CA SER A 196 -8.07 4.46 19.53
C SER A 196 -8.26 3.26 20.47
N GLY A 197 -7.25 2.42 20.64
CA GLY A 197 -7.35 1.14 21.34
C GLY A 197 -8.23 0.11 20.62
N SER A 198 -8.67 0.38 19.40
CA SER A 198 -9.57 -0.48 18.62
C SER A 198 -8.82 -1.09 17.44
N TRP A 199 -8.55 -2.39 17.53
CA TRP A 199 -7.89 -3.15 16.47
C TRP A 199 -8.93 -3.82 15.58
N ASP A 200 -9.00 -3.34 14.33
CA ASP A 200 -9.80 -3.98 13.29
C ASP A 200 -8.99 -5.16 12.72
N GLU A 201 -9.34 -6.38 13.14
CA GLU A 201 -8.70 -7.62 12.71
C GLU A 201 -8.77 -7.83 11.19
N VAL A 202 -9.86 -7.38 10.55
CA VAL A 202 -10.04 -7.48 9.09
C VAL A 202 -9.03 -6.59 8.37
N MET A 203 -8.89 -5.36 8.84
CA MET A 203 -7.91 -4.42 8.30
C MET A 203 -6.47 -4.90 8.60
N LEU A 204 -6.20 -5.40 9.80
CA LEU A 204 -4.88 -5.92 10.17
C LEU A 204 -4.47 -7.10 9.28
N ARG A 205 -5.38 -8.07 9.11
CA ARG A 205 -5.19 -9.22 8.20
C ARG A 205 -4.91 -8.75 6.76
N ARG A 206 -5.67 -7.78 6.28
CA ARG A 206 -5.51 -7.19 4.95
C ARG A 206 -4.18 -6.46 4.77
N LEU A 207 -3.72 -5.73 5.78
CA LEU A 207 -2.41 -5.09 5.76
C LEU A 207 -1.28 -6.13 5.77
N ARG A 208 -1.41 -7.23 6.55
CA ARG A 208 -0.44 -8.35 6.53
C ARG A 208 -0.35 -8.98 5.14
N PHE A 209 -1.48 -9.28 4.52
CA PHE A 209 -1.54 -9.77 3.14
C PHE A 209 -0.85 -8.82 2.15
N LEU A 210 -1.11 -7.51 2.26
CA LEU A 210 -0.46 -6.52 1.40
C LEU A 210 1.06 -6.44 1.65
N ASN A 211 1.51 -6.63 2.89
CA ASN A 211 2.93 -6.66 3.24
C ASN A 211 3.66 -7.79 2.51
N GLU A 212 3.08 -9.00 2.47
CA GLU A 212 3.63 -10.15 1.74
C GLU A 212 3.77 -9.84 0.23
N LEU A 213 2.76 -9.19 -0.36
CA LEU A 213 2.81 -8.78 -1.78
C LEU A 213 3.91 -7.75 -2.09
N MET A 214 4.32 -6.95 -1.11
CA MET A 214 5.40 -5.99 -1.28
C MET A 214 6.80 -6.63 -1.20
N GLY A 215 6.88 -7.94 -0.91
CA GLY A 215 8.14 -8.68 -0.81
C GLY A 215 8.87 -8.45 0.52
N ALA A 216 8.12 -8.31 1.61
CA ALA A 216 8.62 -8.23 2.98
C ALA A 216 8.88 -9.62 3.57
#